data_AF-A0A351PVI2-F1
#
_entry.id   AF-A0A351PVI2-F1
#
_cell.length_a   1.000
_cell.length_b   1.000
_cell.length_c   1.000
_cell.angle_alpha   90.00
_cell.angle_beta   90.00
_cell.angle_gamma   90.00
#
_symmetry.space_group_name_H-M   'P 1'
#
loop_
_entity.id
_entity.type
_entity.pdbx_description
1 polymer ?
#
loop_
_entity_poly.entity_id
_entity_poly.type
_entity_poly.pdbx_seq_one_letter_code
_entity_poly.pdbx_strand_id
1 'polypeptide(L)'
;ALEEKQDIDLGVLCGKVVIIPASAKEALLSLLKPEWEVTFGSVGELSEDEYVRVYAKGDSHFLTGVVTQVFTEGHMQVLIGTKSLLGEGWDSPCINSLILASFVGSFMLSNQMRGRAIRMFKGDPDKTSSIWHLVCVRPADKDGAKSTDDYKLMVRRMEHFLGLHYEKDAIESGIGRFSIVKEPFTKECTENINKTMLAMSADRLGTRQKWERVLADYQKMETEEAISVNNRRTNDTKFKKESSGGILGSVGGAIGTVGGMILGGPIGLAVGAVSAAIGGFNVFKMRKAARYKTEAGQLQGYGDGLLKALKNLDMVENKSSKVVINSGDSSDDNYVSLYGGSQTDKQVFADCVSEMFGPVDNPRYLLYNPKGGDNMYYAVPERFGKKKEDAMIFYEVMKEYMGDYQLIYTRNEEGRKKLLEARVKTNNPKFVSQKRKQVKNALY
;
A
#
# COMPACT_ATOMS: atom_id res chain seq x y z
N ALA A 1 0.09 13.53 40.09
CA ALA A 1 0.84 14.80 40.09
C ALA A 1 0.02 15.77 39.26
N LEU A 2 -0.34 16.92 39.83
CA LEU A 2 -1.02 17.99 39.11
C LEU A 2 -0.11 18.38 37.93
N GLU A 3 -0.59 18.23 36.70
CA GLU A 3 0.07 18.79 35.53
C GLU A 3 0.19 20.30 35.76
N GLU A 4 1.40 20.78 36.00
CA GLU A 4 1.70 22.20 35.79
C GLU A 4 1.26 22.50 34.36
N LYS A 5 0.19 23.29 34.22
CA LYS A 5 -0.17 23.91 32.95
C LYS A 5 1.02 24.79 32.57
N GLN A 6 1.95 24.22 31.81
CA GLN A 6 2.96 25.00 31.12
C GLN A 6 2.18 25.92 30.18
N ASP A 7 2.31 27.24 30.36
CA ASP A 7 1.72 28.19 29.43
C ASP A 7 2.36 27.93 28.07
N ILE A 8 1.54 27.54 27.09
CA ILE A 8 2.00 27.23 25.74
C ILE A 8 1.85 28.51 24.92
N ASP A 9 2.98 29.04 24.48
CA ASP A 9 3.01 30.21 23.63
C ASP A 9 2.79 29.82 22.16
N LEU A 10 1.75 30.41 21.57
CA LEU A 10 1.33 30.15 20.20
C LEU A 10 1.75 31.29 19.25
N GLY A 11 2.29 30.94 18.09
CA GLY A 11 2.47 31.84 16.96
C GLY A 11 1.47 31.52 15.85
N VAL A 12 1.12 32.54 15.04
CA VAL A 12 0.37 32.37 13.79
C VAL A 12 1.21 32.90 12.64
N LEU A 13 1.37 32.10 11.59
CA LEU A 13 2.07 32.46 10.36
C LEU A 13 1.23 32.09 9.14
N CYS A 14 0.60 33.10 8.54
CA CYS A 14 -0.37 32.94 7.45
C CYS A 14 -0.15 34.00 6.37
N GLY A 15 0.83 33.81 5.49
CA GLY A 15 1.14 34.75 4.41
C GLY A 15 1.47 36.14 4.96
N LYS A 16 0.52 37.09 4.87
CA LYS A 16 0.66 38.47 5.38
C LYS A 16 0.26 38.64 6.86
N VAL A 17 -0.24 37.60 7.51
CA VAL A 17 -0.65 37.65 8.92
C VAL A 17 0.38 36.91 9.76
N VAL A 18 1.06 37.66 10.63
CA VAL A 18 2.00 37.14 11.61
C VAL A 18 1.57 37.61 12.98
N ILE A 19 1.32 36.67 13.89
CA ILE A 19 0.99 36.94 15.28
C ILE A 19 1.99 36.18 16.13
N ILE A 20 2.59 36.85 17.12
CA ILE A 20 3.54 36.27 18.04
C ILE A 20 3.15 36.60 19.48
N PRO A 21 3.56 35.78 20.47
CA PRO A 21 3.48 36.15 21.88
C PRO A 21 4.27 37.45 22.14
N ALA A 22 3.78 38.28 23.05
CA ALA A 22 4.48 39.52 23.42
C ALA A 22 5.87 39.25 24.01
N SER A 23 6.04 38.12 24.71
CA SER A 23 7.32 37.61 25.24
C SER A 23 8.37 37.38 24.15
N ALA A 24 7.96 37.07 22.92
CA ALA A 24 8.84 36.79 21.79
C ALA A 24 9.23 38.06 20.98
N LYS A 25 8.72 39.24 21.37
CA LYS A 25 8.93 40.50 20.65
C LYS A 25 10.40 40.91 20.60
N GLU A 26 11.11 40.85 21.73
CA GLU A 26 12.53 41.22 21.81
C GLU A 26 13.39 40.28 20.99
N ALA A 27 13.11 38.97 21.06
CA ALA A 27 13.79 37.96 20.25
C ALA A 27 13.61 38.24 18.75
N LEU A 28 12.38 38.52 18.30
CA LEU A 28 12.12 38.87 16.91
C LEU A 28 12.91 40.11 16.47
N LEU A 29 12.92 41.17 17.29
CA LEU A 29 13.64 42.41 17.00
C LEU A 29 15.15 42.19 16.90
N SER A 30 15.72 41.32 17.74
CA SER A 30 17.15 41.00 17.75
C SER A 30 17.63 40.30 16.47
N LEU A 31 16.72 39.64 15.75
CA LEU A 31 17.00 38.90 14.52
C LEU A 31 16.81 39.74 13.24
N LEU A 32 16.34 40.97 13.38
CA LEU A 32 16.13 41.86 12.24
C LEU A 32 17.45 42.43 11.74
N LYS A 33 17.59 42.46 10.41
CA LYS A 33 18.68 43.20 9.76
C LYS A 33 18.33 44.69 9.66
N PRO A 34 19.33 45.58 9.53
CA PRO A 34 19.10 47.03 9.44
C PRO A 34 18.12 47.47 8.34
N GLU A 35 18.04 46.71 7.25
CA GLU A 35 17.13 46.94 6.12
C GLU A 35 15.68 46.46 6.35
N TRP A 36 15.39 45.76 7.45
CA TRP A 36 14.07 45.21 7.75
C TRP A 36 13.36 46.04 8.83
N GLU A 37 12.31 46.74 8.43
CA GLU A 37 11.47 47.49 9.37
C GLU A 37 10.17 46.74 9.67
N VAL A 38 9.87 46.58 10.96
CA VAL A 38 8.62 46.01 11.45
C VAL A 38 7.92 46.96 12.41
N THR A 39 6.58 46.91 12.42
CA THR A 39 5.75 47.54 13.44
C THR A 39 4.84 46.52 14.10
N PHE A 40 4.40 46.81 15.32
CA PHE A 40 3.50 45.95 16.08
C PHE A 40 2.16 46.63 16.25
N GLY A 41 1.08 45.84 16.33
CA GLY A 41 -0.25 46.34 16.67
C GLY A 41 -1.11 45.28 17.32
N SER A 42 -2.26 45.71 17.82
CA SER A 42 -3.23 44.86 18.50
C SER A 42 -3.86 43.78 17.61
N VAL A 43 -4.33 42.71 18.24
CA VAL A 43 -4.95 41.55 17.60
C VAL A 43 -6.40 41.41 18.05
N GLY A 44 -7.31 42.17 17.42
CA GLY A 44 -8.73 42.12 17.79
C GLY A 44 -8.93 42.55 19.25
N GLU A 45 -9.51 41.67 20.07
CA GLU A 45 -9.76 41.89 21.50
C GLU A 45 -8.67 41.32 22.41
N LEU A 46 -7.60 40.75 21.86
CA LEU A 46 -6.49 40.21 22.65
C LEU A 46 -5.64 41.35 23.23
N SER A 47 -5.15 41.13 24.46
CA SER A 47 -4.23 42.06 25.13
C SER A 47 -2.90 42.16 24.37
N GLU A 48 -2.38 43.37 24.22
CA GLU A 48 -1.05 43.61 23.63
C GLU A 48 0.09 43.04 24.48
N ASP A 49 -0.17 42.80 25.77
CA ASP A 49 0.76 42.15 26.70
C ASP A 49 0.79 40.62 26.53
N GLU A 50 -0.18 40.04 25.81
CA GLU A 50 -0.24 38.60 25.53
C GLU A 50 0.21 38.31 24.09
N TYR A 51 -0.41 38.97 23.11
CA TYR A 51 -0.16 38.73 21.70
C TYR A 51 -0.06 40.02 20.90
N VAL A 52 0.89 40.05 19.97
CA VAL A 52 1.08 41.18 19.06
C VAL A 52 1.08 40.71 17.61
N ARG A 53 0.43 41.51 16.75
CA ARG A 53 0.52 41.32 15.31
C ARG A 53 1.72 42.07 14.77
N VAL A 54 2.51 41.38 13.94
CA VAL A 54 3.70 41.92 13.29
C VAL A 54 3.34 42.38 11.89
N TYR A 55 3.71 43.62 11.56
CA TYR A 55 3.56 44.22 10.25
C TYR A 55 4.95 44.53 9.69
N ALA A 56 5.30 43.95 8.54
CA ALA A 56 6.50 44.36 7.80
C ALA A 56 6.18 45.60 6.95
N LYS A 57 7.10 46.56 6.92
CA LYS A 57 7.07 47.64 5.92
C LYS A 57 7.76 47.16 4.65
N GLY A 58 7.00 47.00 3.57
CA GLY A 58 7.53 46.57 2.27
C GLY A 58 7.39 45.06 2.03
N ASP A 59 8.48 44.40 1.61
CA ASP A 59 8.49 42.95 1.39
C ASP A 59 8.36 42.21 2.73
N SER A 60 7.49 41.20 2.78
CA SER A 60 7.19 40.42 3.99
C SER A 60 7.81 39.03 3.98
N HIS A 61 8.50 38.65 2.90
CA HIS A 61 9.06 37.31 2.75
C HIS A 61 10.10 36.98 3.83
N PHE A 62 10.82 37.98 4.35
CA PHE A 62 11.80 37.80 5.42
C PHE A 62 11.16 37.36 6.75
N LEU A 63 9.91 37.75 7.03
CA LEU A 63 9.23 37.45 8.30
C LEU A 63 9.11 35.95 8.53
N THR A 64 8.86 35.15 7.49
CA THR A 64 8.80 33.69 7.59
C THR A 64 10.10 33.12 8.17
N GLY A 65 11.26 33.61 7.70
CA GLY A 65 12.56 33.17 8.20
C GLY A 65 12.79 33.58 9.66
N VAL A 66 12.51 34.84 9.97
CA VAL A 66 12.69 35.39 11.34
C VAL A 66 11.79 34.68 12.35
N VAL A 67 10.49 34.54 12.06
CA VAL A 67 9.54 33.82 12.93
C VAL A 67 9.93 32.36 13.11
N THR A 68 10.42 31.72 12.04
CA THR A 68 10.92 30.33 12.12
C THR A 68 12.12 30.22 13.07
N GLN A 69 13.00 31.22 13.08
CA GLN A 69 14.14 31.25 13.99
C GLN A 69 13.70 31.49 15.44
N VAL A 70 12.79 32.44 15.68
CA VAL A 70 12.18 32.66 17.01
C VAL A 70 11.52 31.38 17.55
N PHE A 71 10.81 30.64 16.68
CA PHE A 71 10.25 29.33 17.01
C PHE A 71 11.33 28.29 17.30
N THR A 72 12.43 28.29 16.55
CA THR A 72 13.55 27.34 16.73
C THR A 72 14.32 27.61 18.03
N GLU A 73 14.44 28.86 18.44
CA GLU A 73 15.06 29.29 19.70
C GLU A 73 14.17 29.03 20.92
N GLY A 74 12.90 28.64 20.72
CA GLY A 74 11.99 28.21 21.78
C GLY A 74 11.18 29.32 22.44
N HIS A 75 11.21 30.54 21.90
CA HIS A 75 10.39 31.68 22.36
C HIS A 75 8.89 31.50 22.09
N MET A 76 8.51 30.44 21.36
CA MET A 76 7.14 29.97 21.17
C MET A 76 7.18 28.45 20.91
N GLN A 77 6.17 27.72 21.34
CA GLN A 77 6.17 26.25 21.25
C GLN A 77 5.21 25.70 20.18
N VAL A 78 4.21 26.49 19.78
CA VAL A 78 3.23 26.08 18.76
C VAL A 78 3.19 27.11 17.64
N LEU A 79 3.23 26.66 16.40
CA LEU A 79 3.03 27.52 15.23
C LEU A 79 1.81 27.05 14.44
N ILE A 80 0.84 27.94 14.25
CA ILE A 80 -0.35 27.73 13.45
C ILE A 80 -0.12 28.36 12.08
N GLY A 81 -0.22 27.56 11.03
CA GLY A 81 -0.06 28.04 9.65
C GLY A 81 -1.09 27.47 8.71
N THR A 82 -1.20 28.09 7.53
CA THR A 82 -2.04 27.55 6.46
C THR A 82 -1.32 26.46 5.68
N LYS A 83 -2.10 25.68 4.93
CA LYS A 83 -1.57 24.70 3.97
C LYS A 83 -0.54 25.33 3.00
N SER A 84 -0.75 26.56 2.55
CA SER A 84 0.17 27.23 1.61
C SER A 84 1.56 27.40 2.21
N LEU A 85 1.64 27.85 3.47
CA LEU A 85 2.91 27.97 4.18
C LEU A 85 3.66 26.63 4.28
N LEU A 86 2.95 25.57 4.67
CA LEU A 86 3.53 24.23 4.83
C LEU A 86 3.89 23.57 3.47
N GLY A 87 3.19 23.95 2.40
CA GLY A 87 3.39 23.45 1.04
C GLY A 87 4.51 24.16 0.27
N GLU A 88 4.73 25.45 0.52
CA GLU A 88 5.61 26.31 -0.30
C GLU A 88 7.11 26.14 -0.04
N GLY A 89 7.52 25.52 1.05
CA GLY A 89 8.95 25.43 1.33
C GLY A 89 9.37 25.55 2.78
N TRP A 90 8.46 25.87 3.70
CA TRP A 90 8.79 26.11 5.12
C TRP A 90 9.74 25.04 5.68
N ASP A 91 10.83 25.51 6.29
CA ASP A 91 11.93 24.67 6.78
C ASP A 91 12.15 24.91 8.26
N SER A 92 11.58 24.03 9.08
CA SER A 92 11.80 24.01 10.52
C SER A 92 12.06 22.57 10.97
N PRO A 93 13.32 22.13 10.95
CA PRO A 93 13.67 20.75 11.32
C PRO A 93 13.42 20.42 12.79
N CYS A 94 13.32 21.42 13.68
CA CYS A 94 13.11 21.23 15.11
C CYS A 94 11.70 20.73 15.48
N ILE A 95 10.75 20.72 14.53
CA ILE A 95 9.37 20.27 14.79
C ILE A 95 9.34 18.82 15.26
N ASN A 96 8.79 18.62 16.46
CA ASN A 96 8.54 17.30 17.04
C ASN A 96 7.06 16.87 16.94
N SER A 97 6.15 17.75 16.55
CA SER A 97 4.72 17.42 16.43
C SER A 97 4.08 18.21 15.28
N LEU A 98 3.39 17.51 14.38
CA LEU A 98 2.65 18.11 13.26
C LEU A 98 1.20 17.67 13.32
N ILE A 99 0.28 18.62 13.50
CA ILE A 99 -1.17 18.36 13.52
C ILE A 99 -1.80 18.80 12.20
N LEU A 100 -2.33 17.83 11.44
CA LEU A 100 -2.95 18.07 10.15
C LEU A 100 -4.47 18.20 10.32
N ALA A 101 -4.92 19.42 10.58
CA ALA A 101 -6.34 19.80 10.66
C ALA A 101 -6.93 20.22 9.29
N SER A 102 -6.62 19.48 8.21
CA SER A 102 -7.07 19.85 6.85
C SER A 102 -7.48 18.63 6.01
N PHE A 103 -8.51 18.82 5.18
CA PHE A 103 -9.00 17.88 4.17
C PHE A 103 -8.09 17.85 2.93
N VAL A 104 -6.81 17.50 3.11
CA VAL A 104 -5.90 17.36 1.98
C VAL A 104 -6.21 16.07 1.23
N GLY A 105 -6.81 16.20 0.05
CA GLY A 105 -7.29 15.08 -0.76
C GLY A 105 -6.20 14.28 -1.50
N SER A 106 -5.00 14.83 -1.73
CA SER A 106 -3.95 14.14 -2.49
C SER A 106 -2.81 13.61 -1.60
N PHE A 107 -2.38 12.38 -1.91
CA PHE A 107 -1.25 11.72 -1.25
C PHE A 107 0.04 12.56 -1.33
N MET A 108 0.36 13.12 -2.50
CA MET A 108 1.59 13.89 -2.73
C MET A 108 1.70 15.08 -1.77
N LEU A 109 0.60 15.82 -1.59
CA LEU A 109 0.60 17.00 -0.73
C LEU A 109 0.67 16.64 0.74
N SER A 110 -0.01 15.56 1.16
CA SER A 110 0.14 15.04 2.51
C SER A 110 1.59 14.61 2.77
N ASN A 111 2.28 14.02 1.78
CA ASN A 111 3.67 13.62 1.95
C ASN A 111 4.62 14.82 2.03
N GLN A 112 4.37 15.90 1.28
CA GLN A 112 5.14 17.15 1.39
C GLN A 112 5.02 17.78 2.78
N MET A 113 3.80 17.80 3.36
CA MET A 113 3.58 18.31 4.71
C MET A 113 4.28 17.43 5.76
N ARG A 114 4.18 16.10 5.63
CA ARG A 114 4.88 15.14 6.51
C ARG A 114 6.40 15.27 6.46
N GLY A 115 6.95 15.49 5.25
CA GLY A 115 8.38 15.67 5.03
C GLY A 115 8.98 16.91 5.70
N ARG A 116 8.15 17.80 6.29
CA ARG A 116 8.62 18.90 7.13
C ARG A 116 8.96 18.42 8.55
N ALA A 117 8.14 17.54 9.11
CA ALA A 117 8.34 17.01 10.46
C ALA A 117 9.44 15.93 10.52
N ILE A 118 9.58 15.09 9.49
CA ILE A 118 10.49 13.92 9.48
C ILE A 118 11.98 14.33 9.26
N ARG A 119 12.29 15.63 9.19
CA ARG A 119 13.67 16.09 8.98
C ARG A 119 14.53 15.82 10.20
N MET A 120 15.79 15.47 9.95
CA MET A 120 16.83 15.40 10.96
C MET A 120 17.14 16.81 11.46
N PHE A 121 17.20 16.98 12.78
CA PHE A 121 17.62 18.23 13.40
C PHE A 121 19.00 18.04 14.03
N LYS A 122 19.98 18.85 13.63
CA LYS A 122 21.35 18.74 14.16
C LYS A 122 21.42 19.04 15.66
N GLY A 123 20.55 19.93 16.16
CA GLY A 123 20.52 20.31 17.57
C GLY A 123 19.95 19.22 18.48
N ASP A 124 19.17 18.29 17.93
CA ASP A 124 18.65 17.11 18.63
C ASP A 124 18.60 15.92 17.66
N PRO A 125 19.71 15.15 17.55
CA PRO A 125 19.77 13.95 16.70
C PRO A 125 18.74 12.88 17.08
N ASP A 126 18.27 12.94 18.33
CA ASP A 126 17.40 11.96 18.96
C ASP A 126 15.92 12.33 18.83
N LYS A 127 15.63 13.44 18.14
CA LYS A 127 14.29 14.00 17.94
C LYS A 127 13.37 12.96 17.31
N THR A 128 12.29 12.66 18.03
CA THR A 128 11.15 11.91 17.49
C THR A 128 10.03 12.88 17.14
N SER A 129 9.45 12.71 15.95
CA SER A 129 8.34 13.54 15.47
C SER A 129 7.04 12.77 15.33
N SER A 130 5.97 13.27 15.96
CA SER A 130 4.62 12.72 15.87
C SER A 130 3.80 13.48 14.81
N ILE A 131 3.17 12.74 13.89
CA ILE A 131 2.29 13.32 12.88
C ILE A 131 0.85 12.90 13.16
N TRP A 132 0.01 13.87 13.48
CA TRP A 132 -1.40 13.68 13.80
C TRP A 132 -2.27 13.93 12.57
N HIS A 133 -3.06 12.92 12.21
CA HIS A 133 -4.13 13.06 11.22
C HIS A 133 -5.46 13.05 11.96
N LEU A 134 -6.17 14.18 11.94
CA LEU A 134 -7.49 14.28 12.55
C LEU A 134 -8.54 13.64 11.64
N VAL A 135 -9.45 12.86 12.22
CA VAL A 135 -10.49 12.12 11.49
C VAL A 135 -11.81 12.28 12.23
N CYS A 136 -12.83 12.74 11.51
CA CYS A 136 -14.19 12.84 12.06
C CYS A 136 -14.95 11.54 11.79
N VAL A 137 -15.35 10.87 12.86
CA VAL A 137 -16.19 9.66 12.81
C VAL A 137 -17.57 9.97 13.35
N ARG A 138 -18.61 9.43 12.69
CA ARG A 138 -19.99 9.53 13.15
C ARG A 138 -20.23 8.37 14.12
N PRO A 139 -20.71 8.63 15.35
CA PRO A 139 -20.99 7.59 16.33
C PRO A 139 -21.94 6.51 15.78
N ALA A 140 -21.57 5.24 15.98
CA ALA A 140 -22.30 4.08 15.47
C ALA A 140 -23.65 3.81 16.17
N ASP A 141 -23.88 4.42 17.34
CA ASP A 141 -25.04 4.26 18.21
C ASP A 141 -26.35 4.87 17.66
N LYS A 142 -26.28 5.72 16.63
CA LYS A 142 -27.45 6.45 16.14
C LYS A 142 -28.06 5.97 14.81
N ASP A 143 -27.32 5.34 13.90
CA ASP A 143 -27.79 5.19 12.50
C ASP A 143 -27.35 3.91 11.74
N GLY A 144 -26.99 2.81 12.43
CA GLY A 144 -26.59 1.59 11.71
C GLY A 144 -25.33 1.82 10.86
N ALA A 145 -24.23 2.09 11.58
CA ALA A 145 -22.83 2.19 11.13
C ALA A 145 -22.57 2.01 9.62
N LYS A 146 -22.62 3.10 8.86
CA LYS A 146 -21.83 3.22 7.62
C LYS A 146 -20.57 4.02 7.95
N SER A 147 -19.43 3.42 7.63
CA SER A 147 -18.10 4.04 7.67
C SER A 147 -18.12 5.47 7.09
N THR A 148 -17.63 6.46 7.84
CA THR A 148 -17.63 7.88 7.40
C THR A 148 -16.68 8.10 6.24
N ASP A 149 -16.98 9.08 5.39
CA ASP A 149 -16.13 9.38 4.23
C ASP A 149 -14.72 9.85 4.65
N ASP A 150 -14.61 10.54 5.79
CA ASP A 150 -13.33 10.92 6.40
C ASP A 150 -12.50 9.71 6.82
N TYR A 151 -13.12 8.68 7.42
CA TYR A 151 -12.41 7.46 7.79
C TYR A 151 -11.99 6.67 6.55
N LYS A 152 -12.83 6.55 5.52
CA LYS A 152 -12.44 5.93 4.24
C LYS A 152 -11.25 6.66 3.59
N LEU A 153 -11.25 7.99 3.64
CA LEU A 153 -10.14 8.81 3.15
C LEU A 153 -8.86 8.57 3.96
N MET A 154 -8.98 8.45 5.29
CA MET A 154 -7.88 8.09 6.17
C MET A 154 -7.30 6.71 5.81
N VAL A 155 -8.14 5.68 5.65
CA VAL A 155 -7.70 4.32 5.28
C VAL A 155 -6.88 4.35 3.99
N ARG A 156 -7.43 4.96 2.92
CA ARG A 156 -6.71 5.13 1.63
C ARG A 156 -5.41 5.89 1.79
N ARG A 157 -5.38 6.94 2.61
CA ARG A 157 -4.17 7.73 2.86
C ARG A 157 -3.08 6.89 3.55
N MET A 158 -3.46 6.06 4.51
CA MET A 158 -2.51 5.23 5.27
C MET A 158 -1.92 4.09 4.45
N GLU A 159 -2.60 3.59 3.40
CA GLU A 159 -2.08 2.55 2.48
C GLU A 159 -0.72 2.90 1.88
N HIS A 160 -0.43 4.19 1.72
CA HIS A 160 0.79 4.67 1.09
C HIS A 160 1.89 5.10 2.07
N PHE A 161 1.60 5.19 3.38
CA PHE A 161 2.58 5.61 4.37
C PHE A 161 3.16 4.41 5.12
N LEU A 162 4.47 4.24 5.08
CA LEU A 162 5.20 3.32 5.96
C LEU A 162 5.28 3.89 7.39
N GLY A 163 5.28 2.99 8.37
CA GLY A 163 5.37 3.32 9.79
C GLY A 163 5.32 2.07 10.65
N LEU A 164 5.71 2.20 11.91
CA LEU A 164 5.71 1.10 12.87
C LEU A 164 4.30 0.55 13.10
N HIS A 165 4.19 -0.77 13.17
CA HIS A 165 3.03 -1.44 13.72
C HIS A 165 3.00 -1.21 15.25
N TYR A 166 1.81 -1.04 15.82
CA TYR A 166 1.70 -0.71 17.25
C TYR A 166 2.03 -1.90 18.16
N GLU A 167 1.57 -3.10 17.83
CA GLU A 167 1.83 -4.31 18.61
C GLU A 167 3.04 -5.12 18.13
N LYS A 168 3.28 -5.19 16.81
CA LYS A 168 4.36 -6.01 16.22
C LYS A 168 5.63 -5.20 16.00
N ASP A 169 6.77 -5.86 15.95
CA ASP A 169 8.06 -5.29 15.55
C ASP A 169 8.20 -5.36 14.02
N ALA A 170 7.38 -4.57 13.32
CA ALA A 170 7.35 -4.49 11.85
C ALA A 170 7.06 -3.05 11.38
N ILE A 171 7.60 -2.67 10.21
CA ILE A 171 7.21 -1.46 9.48
C ILE A 171 6.31 -1.87 8.32
N GLU A 172 5.07 -1.41 8.35
CA GLU A 172 4.04 -1.72 7.36
C GLU A 172 3.30 -0.45 6.92
N SER A 173 2.63 -0.53 5.77
CA SER A 173 1.67 0.49 5.35
C SER A 173 0.22 0.05 5.58
N GLY A 174 -0.71 1.01 5.57
CA GLY A 174 -2.13 0.76 5.74
C GLY A 174 -2.64 1.03 7.16
N ILE A 175 -3.97 0.98 7.30
CA ILE A 175 -4.64 1.21 8.59
C ILE A 175 -4.39 0.07 9.58
N GLY A 176 -4.12 -1.15 9.09
CA GLY A 176 -3.96 -2.35 9.92
C GLY A 176 -2.86 -2.27 10.97
N ARG A 177 -1.84 -1.42 10.74
CA ARG A 177 -0.75 -1.19 11.70
C ARG A 177 -1.21 -0.52 13.01
N PHE A 178 -2.36 0.16 12.97
CA PHE A 178 -2.98 0.83 14.11
C PHE A 178 -3.98 -0.12 14.78
N SER A 179 -3.50 -1.12 15.51
CA SER A 179 -4.33 -2.19 16.11
C SER A 179 -5.53 -1.69 16.95
N ILE A 180 -5.42 -0.48 17.50
CA ILE A 180 -6.45 0.14 18.34
C ILE A 180 -7.60 0.81 17.56
N VAL A 181 -7.41 1.09 16.26
CA VAL A 181 -8.42 1.75 15.41
C VAL A 181 -9.29 0.67 14.76
N LYS A 182 -10.39 0.31 15.42
CA LYS A 182 -11.33 -0.71 14.94
C LYS A 182 -12.78 -0.20 14.98
N GLU A 183 -13.53 -0.54 13.94
CA GLU A 183 -14.99 -0.36 13.93
C GLU A 183 -15.65 -1.39 14.88
N PRO A 184 -16.80 -1.07 15.51
CA PRO A 184 -17.59 0.15 15.38
C PRO A 184 -17.09 1.33 16.23
N PHE A 185 -17.13 2.54 15.66
CA PHE A 185 -16.78 3.78 16.36
C PHE A 185 -17.94 4.27 17.24
N THR A 186 -18.07 3.73 18.44
CA THR A 186 -18.91 4.33 19.49
C THR A 186 -18.21 5.54 20.11
N LYS A 187 -18.95 6.36 20.86
CA LYS A 187 -18.37 7.51 21.58
C LYS A 187 -17.26 7.06 22.55
N GLU A 188 -17.55 6.04 23.36
CA GLU A 188 -16.60 5.45 24.31
C GLU A 188 -15.37 4.86 23.61
N CYS A 189 -15.57 4.12 22.51
CA CYS A 189 -14.47 3.57 21.71
C CYS A 189 -13.56 4.69 21.17
N THR A 190 -14.15 5.75 20.61
CA THR A 190 -13.39 6.90 20.09
C THR A 190 -12.61 7.63 21.19
N GLU A 191 -13.22 7.82 22.36
CA GLU A 191 -12.53 8.41 23.52
C GLU A 191 -11.36 7.56 24.01
N ASN A 192 -11.52 6.23 24.05
CA ASN A 192 -10.44 5.31 24.41
C ASN A 192 -9.30 5.30 23.37
N ILE A 193 -9.62 5.35 22.07
CA ILE A 193 -8.63 5.49 21.00
C ILE A 193 -7.83 6.78 21.20
N ASN A 194 -8.50 7.92 21.44
CA ASN A 194 -7.83 9.20 21.64
C ASN A 194 -6.92 9.18 22.88
N LYS A 195 -7.40 8.66 24.01
CA LYS A 195 -6.59 8.52 25.24
C LYS A 195 -5.35 7.66 25.00
N THR A 196 -5.51 6.52 24.31
CA THR A 196 -4.40 5.60 24.03
C THR A 196 -3.38 6.26 23.09
N MET A 197 -3.83 6.89 22.02
CA MET A 197 -2.95 7.60 21.07
C MET A 197 -2.18 8.73 21.75
N LEU A 198 -2.83 9.50 22.64
CA LEU A 198 -2.17 10.54 23.43
C LEU A 198 -1.08 9.95 24.34
N ALA A 199 -1.38 8.88 25.07
CA ALA A 199 -0.39 8.20 25.91
C ALA A 199 0.80 7.67 25.10
N MET A 200 0.54 7.04 23.94
CA MET A 200 1.60 6.56 23.04
C MET A 200 2.47 7.69 22.50
N SER A 201 1.88 8.85 22.19
CA SER A 201 2.63 10.00 21.68
C SER A 201 3.58 10.64 22.70
N ALA A 202 3.30 10.46 23.99
CA ALA A 202 4.15 10.92 25.07
C ALA A 202 5.42 10.07 25.22
N ASP A 203 5.36 8.78 24.86
CA ASP A 203 6.51 7.87 24.88
C ASP A 203 7.41 8.01 23.63
N ARG A 204 8.13 9.14 23.58
CA ARG A 204 9.07 9.46 22.50
C ARG A 204 10.27 8.51 22.48
N LEU A 205 10.79 8.17 23.66
CA LEU A 205 11.96 7.32 23.79
C LEU A 205 11.65 5.86 23.39
N GLY A 206 10.52 5.31 23.83
CA GLY A 206 10.07 3.99 23.40
C GLY A 206 9.80 3.92 21.89
N THR A 207 9.21 4.97 21.32
CA THR A 207 9.00 5.07 19.86
C THR A 207 10.32 4.99 19.09
N ARG A 208 11.35 5.72 19.55
CA ARG A 208 12.69 5.66 18.95
C ARG A 208 13.32 4.27 19.08
N GLN A 209 13.33 3.70 20.28
CA GLN A 209 13.91 2.37 20.51
C GLN A 209 13.24 1.30 19.64
N LYS A 210 11.93 1.43 19.42
CA LYS A 210 11.20 0.55 18.51
C LYS A 210 11.65 0.74 17.05
N TRP A 211 11.83 1.97 16.59
CA TRP A 211 12.43 2.23 15.28
C TRP A 211 13.82 1.63 15.16
N GLU A 212 14.70 1.81 16.14
CA GLU A 212 16.06 1.27 16.12
C GLU A 212 16.07 -0.26 16.07
N ARG A 213 15.26 -0.92 16.89
CA ARG A 213 15.12 -2.38 16.89
C ARG A 213 14.67 -2.90 15.54
N VAL A 214 13.58 -2.34 15.01
CA VAL A 214 13.03 -2.79 13.74
C VAL A 214 14.01 -2.45 12.60
N LEU A 215 14.67 -1.29 12.61
CA LEU A 215 15.63 -0.91 11.57
C LEU A 215 16.93 -1.71 11.59
N ALA A 216 17.41 -2.12 12.77
CA ALA A 216 18.57 -3.01 12.91
C ALA A 216 18.32 -4.37 12.26
N ASP A 217 17.08 -4.86 12.36
CA ASP A 217 16.64 -6.03 11.62
C ASP A 217 16.50 -5.70 10.11
N TYR A 218 16.03 -4.49 9.74
CA TYR A 218 15.84 -4.07 8.33
C TYR A 218 17.12 -3.87 7.52
N GLN A 219 18.26 -3.50 8.13
CA GLN A 219 19.53 -3.40 7.37
C GLN A 219 19.95 -4.74 6.74
N LYS A 220 19.32 -5.85 7.16
CA LYS A 220 19.49 -7.19 6.59
C LYS A 220 18.34 -7.62 5.66
N MET A 221 17.33 -6.78 5.41
CA MET A 221 16.09 -7.15 4.72
C MET A 221 15.91 -6.41 3.39
N GLU A 222 15.33 -7.12 2.41
CA GLU A 222 14.88 -6.53 1.16
C GLU A 222 13.42 -6.03 1.33
N THR A 223 13.14 -4.78 0.95
CA THR A 223 11.77 -4.26 0.94
C THR A 223 10.95 -5.06 -0.08
N GLU A 224 9.89 -5.74 0.35
CA GLU A 224 8.92 -6.37 -0.55
C GLU A 224 7.69 -5.47 -0.71
N GLU A 225 7.09 -5.47 -1.89
CA GLU A 225 5.72 -4.97 -2.04
C GLU A 225 4.81 -6.19 -2.12
N ALA A 226 3.95 -6.33 -1.12
CA ALA A 226 3.02 -7.44 -1.01
C ALA A 226 1.62 -7.00 -1.39
N ILE A 227 0.86 -7.89 -2.01
CA ILE A 227 -0.57 -7.67 -2.22
C ILE A 227 -1.32 -8.81 -1.58
N SER A 228 -2.07 -8.46 -0.54
CA SER A 228 -3.11 -9.33 0.00
C SER A 228 -4.29 -9.32 -0.94
N VAL A 229 -4.58 -10.48 -1.51
CA VAL A 229 -5.75 -10.70 -2.35
C VAL A 229 -6.76 -11.47 -1.50
N ASN A 230 -7.84 -10.81 -1.05
CA ASN A 230 -8.91 -11.54 -0.35
C ASN A 230 -9.63 -12.49 -1.30
N ASN A 231 -10.04 -13.61 -0.71
CA ASN A 231 -10.41 -14.86 -1.34
C ASN A 231 -11.33 -14.76 -2.57
N ARG A 232 -10.71 -14.93 -3.76
CA ARG A 232 -11.30 -15.67 -4.87
C ARG A 232 -11.09 -17.16 -4.58
N ARG A 233 -12.15 -17.97 -4.40
CA ARG A 233 -12.03 -19.43 -4.51
C ARG A 233 -11.60 -19.76 -5.94
N THR A 234 -10.31 -19.80 -6.22
CA THR A 234 -9.77 -19.94 -7.56
C THR A 234 -10.18 -21.31 -8.15
N ASN A 235 -10.53 -21.33 -9.44
CA ASN A 235 -11.16 -22.50 -10.05
C ASN A 235 -10.11 -23.57 -10.42
N ASP A 236 -10.25 -24.78 -9.87
CA ASP A 236 -9.42 -25.98 -10.15
C ASP A 236 -9.55 -26.53 -11.60
N THR A 237 -10.04 -25.73 -12.56
CA THR A 237 -10.35 -26.18 -13.92
C THR A 237 -9.14 -26.79 -14.63
N LYS A 238 -7.95 -26.22 -14.42
CA LYS A 238 -6.69 -26.76 -14.94
C LYS A 238 -6.33 -28.12 -14.32
N PHE A 239 -6.43 -28.24 -12.98
CA PHE A 239 -6.22 -29.51 -12.29
C PHE A 239 -7.20 -30.58 -12.76
N LYS A 240 -8.50 -30.26 -12.91
CA LYS A 240 -9.54 -31.18 -13.40
C LYS A 240 -9.30 -31.63 -14.84
N LYS A 241 -8.84 -30.75 -15.73
CA LYS A 241 -8.56 -31.05 -17.14
C LYS A 241 -7.28 -31.87 -17.32
N GLU A 242 -6.21 -31.51 -16.62
CA GLU A 242 -4.92 -32.23 -16.73
C GLU A 242 -4.94 -33.58 -15.97
N SER A 243 -5.75 -33.70 -14.90
CA SER A 243 -5.93 -34.99 -14.21
C SER A 243 -6.77 -35.98 -15.02
N SER A 244 -7.88 -35.56 -15.65
CA SER A 244 -8.73 -36.49 -16.43
C SER A 244 -8.01 -37.03 -17.68
N GLY A 245 -7.34 -36.16 -18.45
CA GLY A 245 -6.52 -36.58 -19.59
C GLY A 245 -5.25 -37.34 -19.17
N GLY A 246 -4.65 -36.96 -18.04
CA GLY A 246 -3.44 -37.59 -17.50
C GLY A 246 -3.67 -39.02 -16.98
N ILE A 247 -4.83 -39.28 -16.35
CA ILE A 247 -5.22 -40.63 -15.92
C ILE A 247 -5.38 -41.54 -17.14
N LEU A 248 -6.12 -41.11 -18.16
CA LEU A 248 -6.32 -41.91 -19.37
C LEU A 248 -5.00 -42.18 -20.13
N GLY A 249 -4.13 -41.17 -20.24
CA GLY A 249 -2.82 -41.30 -20.88
C GLY A 249 -1.82 -42.16 -20.10
N SER A 250 -1.87 -42.15 -18.76
CA SER A 250 -1.03 -43.01 -17.92
C SER A 250 -1.49 -44.47 -17.92
N VAL A 251 -2.81 -44.71 -17.89
CA VAL A 251 -3.39 -46.05 -18.07
C VAL A 251 -3.06 -46.61 -19.45
N GLY A 252 -3.23 -45.81 -20.52
CA GLY A 252 -2.85 -46.20 -21.87
C GLY A 252 -1.35 -46.49 -22.03
N GLY A 253 -0.49 -45.69 -21.38
CA GLY A 253 0.95 -45.94 -21.33
C GLY A 253 1.30 -47.28 -20.65
N ALA A 254 0.67 -47.56 -19.50
CA ALA A 254 0.88 -48.82 -18.78
C ALA A 254 0.43 -50.05 -19.59
N ILE A 255 -0.74 -49.98 -20.22
CA ILE A 255 -1.26 -51.04 -21.11
C ILE A 255 -0.31 -51.26 -22.29
N GLY A 256 0.17 -50.19 -22.93
CA GLY A 256 1.13 -50.27 -24.03
C GLY A 256 2.46 -50.89 -23.62
N THR A 257 2.95 -50.61 -22.41
CA THR A 257 4.16 -51.22 -21.86
C THR A 257 3.99 -52.73 -21.64
N VAL A 258 2.87 -53.16 -21.05
CA VAL A 258 2.56 -54.60 -20.87
C VAL A 258 2.39 -55.29 -22.23
N GLY A 259 1.70 -54.65 -23.19
CA GLY A 259 1.54 -55.16 -24.55
C GLY A 259 2.87 -55.32 -25.30
N GLY A 260 3.79 -54.37 -25.15
CA GLY A 260 5.15 -54.45 -25.71
C GLY A 260 5.98 -55.60 -25.12
N MET A 261 5.83 -55.88 -23.82
CA MET A 261 6.48 -57.02 -23.16
C MET A 261 5.94 -58.37 -23.67
N ILE A 262 4.63 -58.47 -23.92
CA ILE A 262 3.99 -59.68 -24.47
C ILE A 262 4.42 -59.92 -25.92
N LEU A 263 4.56 -58.86 -26.73
CA LEU A 263 4.97 -58.97 -28.13
C LEU A 263 6.40 -59.54 -28.28
N GLY A 264 7.29 -59.21 -27.34
CA GLY A 264 8.67 -59.66 -27.33
C GLY A 264 9.53 -59.11 -28.48
N GLY A 265 10.82 -59.47 -28.46
CA GLY A 265 11.78 -59.06 -29.49
C GLY A 265 12.07 -57.54 -29.54
N PRO A 266 12.86 -57.09 -30.53
CA PRO A 266 13.28 -55.69 -30.63
C PRO A 266 12.11 -54.71 -30.83
N ILE A 267 11.09 -55.13 -31.57
CA ILE A 267 9.89 -54.31 -31.85
C ILE A 267 9.04 -54.16 -30.59
N GLY A 268 8.82 -55.23 -29.82
CA GLY A 268 8.09 -55.18 -28.55
C GLY A 268 8.78 -54.29 -27.51
N LEU A 269 10.10 -54.35 -27.41
CA LEU A 269 10.89 -53.45 -26.54
C LEU A 269 10.75 -51.97 -26.92
N ALA A 270 10.80 -51.65 -28.22
CA ALA A 270 10.63 -50.29 -28.70
C ALA A 270 9.23 -49.73 -28.40
N VAL A 271 8.19 -50.51 -28.66
CA VAL A 271 6.80 -50.13 -28.34
C VAL A 271 6.63 -49.92 -26.83
N GLY A 272 7.13 -50.85 -26.02
CA GLY A 272 7.03 -50.75 -24.56
C GLY A 272 7.73 -49.52 -23.99
N ALA A 273 8.91 -49.17 -24.52
CA ALA A 273 9.67 -47.99 -24.11
C ALA A 273 8.97 -46.67 -24.48
N VAL A 274 8.42 -46.57 -25.70
CA VAL A 274 7.66 -45.38 -26.13
C VAL A 274 6.39 -45.22 -25.29
N SER A 275 5.65 -46.30 -25.05
CA SER A 275 4.46 -46.27 -24.19
C SER A 275 4.78 -45.88 -22.74
N ALA A 276 5.91 -46.36 -22.19
CA ALA A 276 6.38 -45.97 -20.86
C ALA A 276 6.76 -44.48 -20.80
N ALA A 277 7.41 -43.94 -21.82
CA ALA A 277 7.74 -42.51 -21.91
C ALA A 277 6.48 -41.63 -21.98
N ILE A 278 5.47 -42.03 -22.77
CA ILE A 278 4.18 -41.34 -22.84
C ILE A 278 3.45 -41.40 -21.49
N GLY A 279 3.43 -42.56 -20.83
CA GLY A 279 2.85 -42.72 -19.50
C GLY A 279 3.53 -41.84 -18.45
N GLY A 280 4.87 -41.87 -18.40
CA GLY A 280 5.68 -41.06 -17.49
C GLY A 280 5.51 -39.55 -17.71
N PHE A 281 5.43 -39.10 -18.95
CA PHE A 281 5.18 -37.70 -19.29
C PHE A 281 3.80 -37.21 -18.81
N ASN A 282 2.76 -38.05 -18.91
CA ASN A 282 1.43 -37.73 -18.40
C ASN A 282 1.39 -37.69 -16.87
N VAL A 283 2.09 -38.60 -16.17
CA VAL A 283 2.24 -38.55 -14.71
C VAL A 283 2.98 -37.28 -14.26
N PHE A 284 4.02 -36.87 -15.00
CA PHE A 284 4.72 -35.60 -14.77
C PHE A 284 3.80 -34.39 -14.91
N LYS A 285 2.98 -34.33 -15.97
CA LYS A 285 1.96 -33.29 -16.15
C LYS A 285 0.97 -33.27 -14.97
N MET A 286 0.47 -34.42 -14.53
CA MET A 286 -0.44 -34.49 -13.38
C MET A 286 0.21 -33.99 -12.07
N ARG A 287 1.48 -34.32 -11.82
CA ARG A 287 2.22 -33.79 -10.65
C ARG A 287 2.38 -32.26 -10.71
N LYS A 288 2.64 -31.71 -11.90
CA LYS A 288 2.71 -30.25 -12.08
C LYS A 288 1.33 -29.59 -11.89
N ALA A 289 0.28 -30.23 -12.38
CA ALA A 289 -1.11 -29.80 -12.22
C ALA A 289 -1.57 -29.81 -10.75
N ALA A 290 -1.07 -30.75 -9.94
CA ALA A 290 -1.44 -30.89 -8.53
C ALA A 290 -1.10 -29.65 -7.68
N ARG A 291 -0.15 -28.80 -8.11
CA ARG A 291 0.13 -27.50 -7.48
C ARG A 291 -1.06 -26.55 -7.56
N TYR A 292 -1.89 -26.68 -8.59
CA TYR A 292 -3.13 -25.91 -8.75
C TYR A 292 -4.30 -26.50 -7.95
N LYS A 293 -4.09 -27.52 -7.11
CA LYS A 293 -5.15 -28.04 -6.21
C LYS A 293 -5.36 -27.13 -5.00
N THR A 294 -4.34 -26.38 -4.61
CA THR A 294 -4.38 -25.45 -3.47
C THR A 294 -4.49 -24.01 -3.97
N GLU A 295 -5.20 -23.16 -3.25
CA GLU A 295 -5.38 -21.74 -3.58
C GLU A 295 -4.03 -21.00 -3.69
N ALA A 296 -3.13 -21.21 -2.72
CA ALA A 296 -1.78 -20.66 -2.75
C ALA A 296 -1.00 -21.04 -4.02
N GLY A 297 -1.08 -22.30 -4.45
CA GLY A 297 -0.40 -22.75 -5.66
C GLY A 297 -1.04 -22.25 -6.97
N GLN A 298 -2.35 -21.99 -7.00
CA GLN A 298 -3.00 -21.31 -8.12
C GLN A 298 -2.58 -19.85 -8.20
N LEU A 299 -2.58 -19.17 -7.07
CA LEU A 299 -2.16 -17.77 -6.94
C LEU A 299 -0.68 -17.61 -7.34
N GLN A 300 0.18 -18.53 -6.91
CA GLN A 300 1.57 -18.60 -7.35
C GLN A 300 1.67 -18.75 -8.86
N GLY A 301 0.92 -19.70 -9.43
CA GLY A 301 0.93 -19.94 -10.87
C GLY A 301 0.45 -18.72 -11.68
N TYR A 302 -0.57 -18.01 -11.22
CA TYR A 302 -1.01 -16.80 -11.91
C TYR A 302 -0.01 -15.65 -11.77
N GLY A 303 0.60 -15.49 -10.59
CA GLY A 303 1.69 -14.54 -10.38
C GLY A 303 2.89 -14.85 -11.27
N ASP A 304 3.30 -16.11 -11.39
CA ASP A 304 4.38 -16.55 -12.28
C ASP A 304 4.09 -16.22 -13.75
N GLY A 305 2.85 -16.45 -14.19
CA GLY A 305 2.39 -16.08 -15.53
C GLY A 305 2.45 -14.57 -15.76
N LEU A 306 2.02 -13.79 -14.78
CA LEU A 306 2.06 -12.33 -14.82
C LEU A 306 3.50 -11.82 -14.91
N LEU A 307 4.39 -12.34 -14.07
CA LEU A 307 5.81 -11.99 -14.09
C LEU A 307 6.48 -12.38 -15.41
N LYS A 308 6.13 -13.55 -15.97
CA LYS A 308 6.61 -13.97 -17.30
C LYS A 308 6.12 -13.01 -18.40
N ALA A 309 4.87 -12.56 -18.35
CA ALA A 309 4.34 -11.59 -19.30
C ALA A 309 5.04 -10.22 -19.18
N LEU A 310 5.32 -9.76 -17.96
CA LEU A 310 6.09 -8.54 -17.71
C LEU A 310 7.51 -8.64 -18.27
N LYS A 311 8.19 -9.77 -18.06
CA LYS A 311 9.54 -10.03 -18.59
C LYS A 311 9.56 -10.11 -20.13
N ASN A 312 8.56 -10.72 -20.74
CA ASN A 312 8.47 -10.84 -22.21
C ASN A 312 8.28 -9.50 -22.92
N LEU A 313 7.70 -8.52 -22.23
CA LEU A 313 7.45 -7.18 -22.76
C LEU A 313 8.46 -6.14 -22.24
N ASP A 314 9.54 -6.58 -21.60
CA ASP A 314 10.58 -5.74 -20.99
C ASP A 314 9.99 -4.64 -20.07
N MET A 315 8.90 -4.96 -19.37
CA MET A 315 8.23 -4.04 -18.44
C MET A 315 8.81 -4.06 -17.02
N VAL A 316 9.78 -4.94 -16.78
CA VAL A 316 10.57 -5.05 -15.54
C VAL A 316 12.05 -5.17 -15.91
N GLU A 317 12.90 -4.50 -15.16
CA GLU A 317 14.34 -4.42 -15.44
C GLU A 317 15.07 -5.70 -15.02
N ASN A 318 14.70 -6.26 -13.86
CA ASN A 318 15.40 -7.41 -13.32
C ASN A 318 14.81 -8.76 -13.79
N LYS A 319 15.64 -9.52 -14.51
CA LYS A 319 15.27 -10.85 -15.01
C LYS A 319 15.33 -11.96 -13.96
N SER A 320 16.00 -11.75 -12.82
CA SER A 320 16.12 -12.74 -11.75
C SER A 320 15.01 -12.71 -10.70
N SER A 321 14.09 -11.74 -10.77
CA SER A 321 12.97 -11.64 -9.83
C SER A 321 12.08 -12.88 -9.86
N LYS A 322 11.52 -13.23 -8.70
CA LYS A 322 10.66 -14.42 -8.49
C LYS A 322 9.40 -14.05 -7.74
N VAL A 323 8.32 -14.78 -8.01
CA VAL A 323 7.06 -14.61 -7.26
C VAL A 323 7.12 -15.44 -5.99
N VAL A 324 6.76 -14.80 -4.88
CA VAL A 324 6.68 -15.44 -3.56
C VAL A 324 5.23 -15.36 -3.07
N ILE A 325 4.74 -16.49 -2.56
CA ILE A 325 3.48 -16.54 -1.82
C ILE A 325 3.79 -16.56 -0.35
N ASN A 326 3.09 -15.70 0.36
CA ASN A 326 3.23 -15.56 1.78
C ASN A 326 1.85 -15.70 2.43
N SER A 327 1.80 -16.40 3.57
CA SER A 327 0.59 -16.57 4.37
C SER A 327 0.47 -15.44 5.38
N GLY A 328 -0.74 -14.90 5.55
CA GLY A 328 -1.11 -13.93 6.57
C GLY A 328 -1.36 -14.58 7.93
N ASP A 329 -1.72 -13.77 8.93
CA ASP A 329 -2.00 -14.25 10.30
C ASP A 329 -3.31 -15.04 10.41
N SER A 330 -4.23 -14.88 9.45
CA SER A 330 -5.44 -15.70 9.28
C SER A 330 -5.20 -16.81 8.25
N SER A 331 -5.81 -17.99 8.45
CA SER A 331 -5.68 -19.14 7.55
C SER A 331 -6.13 -18.87 6.10
N ASP A 332 -6.83 -17.75 5.87
CA ASP A 332 -7.48 -17.40 4.62
C ASP A 332 -6.83 -16.21 3.88
N ASP A 333 -5.80 -15.56 4.44
CA ASP A 333 -5.15 -14.39 3.82
C ASP A 333 -3.84 -14.80 3.12
N ASN A 334 -3.89 -15.17 1.84
CA ASN A 334 -2.68 -15.36 1.02
C ASN A 334 -2.32 -14.07 0.29
N TYR A 335 -1.04 -13.69 0.30
CA TYR A 335 -0.53 -12.55 -0.48
C TYR A 335 0.58 -12.96 -1.45
N VAL A 336 0.62 -12.23 -2.56
CA VAL A 336 1.63 -12.36 -3.61
C VAL A 336 2.57 -11.18 -3.55
N SER A 337 3.87 -11.45 -3.51
CA SER A 337 4.91 -10.43 -3.64
C SER A 337 5.94 -10.83 -4.69
N LEU A 338 6.74 -9.85 -5.10
CA LEU A 338 7.90 -10.05 -5.95
C LEU A 338 9.17 -9.99 -5.09
N TYR A 339 9.92 -11.08 -5.08
CA TYR A 339 11.25 -11.16 -4.48
C TYR A 339 12.32 -10.80 -5.52
N GLY A 340 13.28 -9.96 -5.13
CA GLY A 340 14.27 -9.35 -6.03
C GLY A 340 13.68 -8.28 -6.96
N GLY A 341 14.56 -7.58 -7.68
CA GLY A 341 14.19 -6.49 -8.60
C GLY A 341 14.20 -5.11 -7.97
N SER A 342 14.13 -4.09 -8.83
CA SER A 342 14.08 -2.69 -8.37
C SER A 342 12.76 -2.40 -7.65
N GLN A 343 12.71 -1.32 -6.85
CA GLN A 343 11.44 -0.89 -6.24
C GLN A 343 10.37 -0.62 -7.33
N THR A 344 10.80 -0.13 -8.48
CA THR A 344 9.95 0.07 -9.65
C THR A 344 9.36 -1.26 -10.14
N ASP A 345 10.18 -2.31 -10.27
CA ASP A 345 9.70 -3.64 -10.70
C ASP A 345 8.65 -4.20 -9.74
N LYS A 346 8.88 -4.05 -8.43
CA LYS A 346 7.96 -4.49 -7.38
C LYS A 346 6.62 -3.75 -7.47
N GLN A 347 6.65 -2.43 -7.69
CA GLN A 347 5.45 -1.61 -7.87
C GLN A 347 4.69 -1.95 -9.15
N VAL A 348 5.40 -2.19 -10.27
CA VAL A 348 4.78 -2.61 -11.54
C VAL A 348 4.05 -3.94 -11.38
N PHE A 349 4.71 -4.93 -10.76
CA PHE A 349 4.10 -6.23 -10.50
C PHE A 349 2.87 -6.10 -9.59
N ALA A 350 3.01 -5.33 -8.51
CA ALA A 350 1.94 -5.07 -7.57
C ALA A 350 0.72 -4.43 -8.25
N ASP A 351 0.91 -3.37 -9.05
CA ASP A 351 -0.18 -2.73 -9.79
C ASP A 351 -0.94 -3.74 -10.66
N CYS A 352 -0.21 -4.58 -11.40
CA CYS A 352 -0.81 -5.58 -12.27
C CYS A 352 -1.57 -6.68 -11.51
N VAL A 353 -1.05 -7.18 -10.39
CA VAL A 353 -1.77 -8.14 -9.54
C VAL A 353 -3.06 -7.51 -9.00
N SER A 354 -2.98 -6.27 -8.49
CA SER A 354 -4.13 -5.55 -7.94
C SER A 354 -5.24 -5.37 -8.97
N GLU A 355 -4.87 -4.97 -10.20
CA GLU A 355 -5.81 -4.78 -11.30
C GLU A 355 -6.45 -6.08 -11.75
N MET A 356 -5.67 -7.15 -11.89
CA MET A 356 -6.14 -8.44 -12.39
C MET A 356 -7.10 -9.13 -11.41
N PHE A 357 -6.78 -9.12 -10.12
CA PHE A 357 -7.52 -9.85 -9.08
C PHE A 357 -8.60 -9.01 -8.38
N GLY A 358 -8.52 -7.68 -8.49
CA GLY A 358 -9.49 -6.77 -7.90
C GLY A 358 -10.87 -6.77 -8.61
N PRO A 359 -11.78 -5.88 -8.17
CA PRO A 359 -13.04 -5.66 -8.83
C PRO A 359 -12.82 -5.17 -10.27
N VAL A 360 -13.53 -5.75 -11.22
CA VAL A 360 -13.48 -5.30 -12.62
C VAL A 360 -14.17 -3.95 -12.70
N ASP A 361 -13.47 -2.92 -13.16
CA ASP A 361 -14.06 -1.58 -13.38
C ASP A 361 -14.27 -1.30 -14.87
N ASN A 362 -13.24 -0.81 -15.58
CA ASN A 362 -13.32 -0.47 -17.00
C ASN A 362 -12.07 -0.89 -17.81
N PRO A 363 -11.55 -2.12 -17.67
CA PRO A 363 -10.39 -2.57 -18.44
C PRO A 363 -10.72 -2.66 -19.93
N ARG A 364 -9.73 -2.42 -20.79
CA ARG A 364 -9.88 -2.49 -22.25
C ARG A 364 -10.00 -3.93 -22.77
N TYR A 365 -9.47 -4.89 -22.02
CA TYR A 365 -9.57 -6.31 -22.29
C TYR A 365 -9.94 -7.09 -21.02
N LEU A 366 -10.64 -8.20 -21.20
CA LEU A 366 -11.02 -9.13 -20.13
C LEU A 366 -10.59 -10.54 -20.50
N LEU A 367 -10.19 -11.32 -19.50
CA LEU A 367 -10.11 -12.76 -19.62
C LEU A 367 -11.43 -13.37 -19.15
N TYR A 368 -12.04 -14.20 -19.98
CA TYR A 368 -13.34 -14.82 -19.72
C TYR A 368 -13.28 -16.34 -19.82
N ASN A 369 -13.84 -17.04 -18.83
CA ASN A 369 -14.06 -18.48 -18.90
C ASN A 369 -15.44 -18.83 -18.33
N PRO A 370 -16.40 -19.31 -19.15
CA PRO A 370 -17.77 -19.63 -18.69
C PRO A 370 -17.80 -20.77 -17.66
N LYS A 371 -16.79 -21.66 -17.66
CA LYS A 371 -16.64 -22.74 -16.67
C LYS A 371 -15.91 -22.26 -15.40
N GLY A 372 -15.65 -20.95 -15.30
CA GLY A 372 -14.89 -20.27 -14.26
C GLY A 372 -15.63 -20.02 -12.94
N GLY A 373 -16.93 -20.35 -12.84
CA GLY A 373 -17.70 -20.13 -11.61
C GLY A 373 -17.66 -18.67 -11.15
N ASP A 374 -17.22 -18.42 -9.91
CA ASP A 374 -17.02 -17.08 -9.36
C ASP A 374 -15.83 -16.33 -9.99
N ASN A 375 -14.91 -17.04 -10.66
CA ASN A 375 -13.75 -16.48 -11.38
C ASN A 375 -13.95 -16.47 -12.89
N MET A 376 -15.19 -16.22 -13.31
CA MET A 376 -15.55 -16.17 -14.72
C MET A 376 -14.79 -15.06 -15.46
N TYR A 377 -14.38 -14.00 -14.75
CA TYR A 377 -13.70 -12.84 -15.31
C TYR A 377 -12.45 -12.43 -14.55
N TYR A 378 -11.39 -12.12 -15.29
CA TYR A 378 -10.24 -11.35 -14.78
C TYR A 378 -10.01 -10.12 -15.65
N ALA A 379 -9.62 -9.01 -15.04
CA ALA A 379 -9.18 -7.86 -15.79
C ALA A 379 -7.80 -8.12 -16.41
N VAL A 380 -7.61 -7.70 -17.65
CA VAL A 380 -6.25 -7.56 -18.19
C VAL A 380 -5.71 -6.24 -17.67
N PRO A 381 -4.55 -6.24 -16.97
CA PRO A 381 -3.97 -5.00 -16.44
C PRO A 381 -3.76 -3.94 -17.53
N GLU A 382 -3.94 -2.67 -17.17
CA GLU A 382 -3.94 -1.53 -18.09
C GLU A 382 -2.66 -1.48 -18.93
N ARG A 383 -1.52 -1.81 -18.30
CA ARG A 383 -0.20 -1.84 -18.95
C ARG A 383 -0.16 -2.76 -20.17
N PHE A 384 -0.80 -3.93 -20.11
CA PHE A 384 -0.93 -4.85 -21.23
C PHE A 384 -2.06 -4.43 -22.19
N GLY A 385 -3.07 -3.71 -21.71
CA GLY A 385 -4.23 -3.29 -22.49
C GLY A 385 -4.00 -2.10 -23.42
N LYS A 386 -2.83 -1.43 -23.39
CA LYS A 386 -2.56 -0.24 -24.22
C LYS A 386 -2.51 -0.55 -25.71
N LYS A 387 -1.92 -1.68 -26.09
CA LYS A 387 -1.81 -2.14 -27.47
C LYS A 387 -2.48 -3.50 -27.62
N LYS A 388 -2.99 -3.80 -28.81
CA LYS A 388 -3.63 -5.09 -29.08
C LYS A 388 -2.60 -6.22 -29.02
N GLU A 389 -1.39 -5.93 -29.48
CA GLU A 389 -0.26 -6.85 -29.54
C GLU A 389 0.17 -7.26 -28.12
N ASP A 390 0.35 -6.28 -27.22
CA ASP A 390 0.72 -6.52 -25.82
C ASP A 390 -0.34 -7.34 -25.08
N ALA A 391 -1.63 -7.04 -25.30
CA ALA A 391 -2.74 -7.79 -24.72
C ALA A 391 -2.78 -9.25 -25.23
N MET A 392 -2.43 -9.47 -26.49
CA MET A 392 -2.36 -10.80 -27.08
C MET A 392 -1.16 -11.59 -26.53
N ILE A 393 0.00 -10.95 -26.38
CA ILE A 393 1.18 -11.57 -25.75
C ILE A 393 0.88 -11.97 -24.32
N PHE A 394 0.27 -11.06 -23.54
CA PHE A 394 -0.20 -11.35 -22.19
C PHE A 394 -1.15 -12.55 -22.17
N TYR A 395 -2.14 -12.57 -23.07
CA TYR A 395 -3.10 -13.67 -23.16
C TYR A 395 -2.44 -15.02 -23.46
N GLU A 396 -1.54 -15.09 -24.45
CA GLU A 396 -0.86 -16.35 -24.81
C GLU A 396 0.01 -16.87 -23.67
N VAL A 397 0.71 -15.98 -22.94
CA VAL A 397 1.45 -16.37 -21.73
C VAL A 397 0.48 -16.88 -20.67
N MET A 398 -0.57 -16.12 -20.35
CA MET A 398 -1.48 -16.45 -19.26
C MET A 398 -2.31 -17.71 -19.52
N LYS A 399 -2.58 -18.06 -20.79
CA LYS A 399 -3.24 -19.30 -21.18
C LYS A 399 -2.49 -20.53 -20.66
N GLU A 400 -1.15 -20.49 -20.63
CA GLU A 400 -0.33 -21.57 -20.05
C GLU A 400 -0.58 -21.75 -18.54
N TYR A 401 -0.98 -20.70 -17.83
CA TYR A 401 -1.12 -20.68 -16.37
C TYR A 401 -2.58 -20.82 -15.91
N MET A 402 -3.51 -20.14 -16.58
CA MET A 402 -4.94 -20.07 -16.22
C MET A 402 -5.83 -21.09 -16.94
N GLY A 403 -5.36 -21.70 -18.02
CA GLY A 403 -6.14 -22.64 -18.84
C GLY A 403 -7.04 -21.94 -19.85
N ASP A 404 -8.25 -22.48 -20.06
CA ASP A 404 -9.16 -22.11 -21.17
C ASP A 404 -9.91 -20.78 -20.93
N TYR A 405 -9.17 -19.70 -20.70
CA TYR A 405 -9.72 -18.34 -20.75
C TYR A 405 -9.71 -17.84 -22.20
N GLN A 406 -10.59 -16.88 -22.50
CA GLN A 406 -10.68 -16.19 -23.78
C GLN A 406 -10.43 -14.70 -23.56
N LEU A 407 -9.70 -14.06 -24.48
CA LEU A 407 -9.49 -12.62 -24.47
C LEU A 407 -10.67 -11.91 -25.13
N ILE A 408 -11.35 -11.03 -24.39
CA ILE A 408 -12.49 -10.24 -24.85
C ILE A 408 -12.09 -8.77 -24.89
N TYR A 409 -12.30 -8.11 -26.03
CA TYR A 409 -12.16 -6.65 -26.15
C TYR A 409 -13.43 -5.95 -25.70
N THR A 410 -13.35 -5.00 -24.77
CA THR A 410 -14.54 -4.45 -24.08
C THR A 410 -15.15 -3.21 -24.75
N ARG A 411 -14.53 -2.68 -25.81
CA ARG A 411 -14.98 -1.44 -26.49
C ARG A 411 -15.90 -1.67 -27.69
N ASN A 412 -16.29 -2.92 -27.96
CA ASN A 412 -17.35 -3.25 -28.91
C ASN A 412 -18.65 -3.57 -28.14
N GLU A 413 -19.77 -3.70 -28.85
CA GLU A 413 -21.08 -3.91 -28.22
C GLU A 413 -21.14 -5.21 -27.41
N GLU A 414 -20.64 -6.31 -27.97
CA GLU A 414 -20.62 -7.62 -27.33
C GLU A 414 -19.74 -7.65 -26.07
N GLY A 415 -18.53 -7.12 -26.15
CA GLY A 415 -17.59 -7.03 -25.04
C GLY A 415 -18.04 -6.07 -23.95
N ARG A 416 -18.80 -5.01 -24.30
CA ARG A 416 -19.40 -4.10 -23.32
C ARG A 416 -20.47 -4.81 -22.48
N LYS A 417 -21.28 -5.70 -23.09
CA LYS A 417 -22.22 -6.56 -22.35
C LYS A 417 -21.47 -7.44 -21.34
N LYS A 418 -20.39 -8.09 -21.78
CA LYS A 418 -19.53 -8.90 -20.90
C LYS A 418 -18.84 -8.11 -19.79
N LEU A 419 -18.43 -6.87 -20.07
CA LEU A 419 -17.86 -5.98 -19.05
C LEU A 419 -18.88 -5.65 -17.95
N LEU A 420 -20.13 -5.34 -18.32
CA LEU A 420 -21.19 -5.06 -17.34
C LEU A 420 -21.49 -6.29 -16.48
N GLU A 421 -21.58 -7.48 -17.09
CA GLU A 421 -21.70 -8.76 -16.37
C GLU A 421 -20.54 -8.95 -15.38
N ALA A 422 -19.31 -8.66 -15.81
CA ALA A 422 -18.11 -8.76 -14.97
C ALA A 422 -18.14 -7.79 -13.79
N ARG A 423 -18.53 -6.52 -13.99
CA ARG A 423 -18.65 -5.52 -12.91
C ARG A 423 -19.62 -5.99 -11.84
N VAL A 424 -20.81 -6.47 -12.21
CA VAL A 424 -21.82 -6.94 -11.25
C VAL A 424 -21.30 -8.14 -10.45
N LYS A 425 -20.68 -9.12 -11.12
CA LYS A 425 -20.19 -10.34 -10.45
C LYS A 425 -18.98 -10.10 -9.56
N THR A 426 -18.11 -9.15 -9.89
CA THR A 426 -16.86 -8.88 -9.16
C THR A 426 -16.98 -7.78 -8.11
N ASN A 427 -18.10 -7.05 -8.05
CA ASN A 427 -18.37 -6.01 -7.05
C ASN A 427 -18.79 -6.55 -5.66
N ASN A 428 -18.42 -7.80 -5.33
CA ASN A 428 -18.68 -8.42 -4.03
C ASN A 428 -17.49 -8.13 -3.08
N PRO A 429 -17.71 -7.81 -1.79
CA PRO A 429 -16.64 -7.58 -0.81
C PRO A 429 -15.61 -8.72 -0.67
N LYS A 430 -15.92 -9.93 -1.18
CA LYS A 430 -14.96 -11.04 -1.29
C LYS A 430 -13.78 -10.76 -2.25
N PHE A 431 -13.90 -9.84 -3.20
CA PHE A 431 -12.90 -9.59 -4.26
C PHE A 431 -11.99 -8.38 -3.98
N VAL A 432 -11.88 -7.95 -2.72
CA VAL A 432 -11.07 -6.77 -2.35
C VAL A 432 -9.59 -7.14 -2.33
N SER A 433 -8.83 -6.70 -3.33
CA SER A 433 -7.37 -6.67 -3.28
C SER A 433 -6.92 -5.44 -2.48
N GLN A 434 -6.06 -5.65 -1.47
CA GLN A 434 -5.43 -4.56 -0.71
C GLN A 434 -3.94 -4.58 -0.99
N LYS A 435 -3.40 -3.44 -1.46
CA LYS A 435 -1.95 -3.24 -1.57
C LYS A 435 -1.40 -3.00 -0.16
N ARG A 436 -0.44 -3.83 0.27
CA ARG A 436 0.23 -3.69 1.56
C ARG A 436 1.73 -3.63 1.35
N LYS A 437 2.38 -2.54 1.72
CA LYS A 437 3.85 -2.54 1.74
C LYS A 437 4.27 -3.25 3.02
N GLN A 438 4.92 -4.40 2.87
CA GLN A 438 5.47 -5.19 3.96
C GLN A 438 6.94 -5.43 3.69
N VAL A 439 7.79 -5.14 4.66
CA VAL A 439 9.19 -5.55 4.59
C VAL A 439 9.33 -6.85 5.36
N LYS A 440 9.91 -7.86 4.72
CA LYS A 440 10.08 -9.19 5.28
C LYS A 440 11.54 -9.55 5.39
N ASN A 441 11.83 -10.39 6.38
CA ASN A 441 13.11 -11.07 6.52
C ASN A 441 13.40 -11.90 5.26
N ALA A 442 14.57 -11.69 4.64
CA ALA A 442 15.05 -12.45 3.48
C ALA A 442 15.53 -13.88 3.85
N LEU A 443 15.10 -14.42 4.99
CA LEU A 443 15.39 -15.78 5.41
C LEU A 443 14.19 -16.67 5.13
N TYR A 444 13.97 -17.00 3.86
CA TYR A 444 13.40 -18.27 3.41
C TYR A 444 13.86 -18.61 1.99
#